data_AF-A0A6N8HP22-F1
#
_entry.id   AF-A0A6N8HP22-F1
#
_cell.length_a   1.000
_cell.length_b   1.000
_cell.length_c   1.000
_cell.angle_alpha   90.00
_cell.angle_beta   90.00
_cell.angle_gamma   90.00
#
_symmetry.space_group_name_H-M   'P 1'
#
loop_
_entity.id
_entity.type
_entity.pdbx_description
1 polymer ?
#
loop_
_entity_poly.entity_id
_entity_poly.type
_entity_poly.pdbx_seq_one_letter_code
_entity_poly.pdbx_strand_id
1 'polypeptide(L)' 'MQTVERETKVRVVRGAKSLSRYLLNEIGIEMSEATIYRLIKQENIPFNRPSAGILLFNLNAIDEWLLHEDYGSI' A
#
# COMPACT_ATOMS: atom_id res chain seq x y z
N MET A 1 25.74 11.70 -21.17
CA MET A 1 24.55 11.63 -20.31
C MET A 1 24.27 10.16 -20.06
N GLN A 2 24.47 9.66 -18.84
CA GLN A 2 24.08 8.29 -18.50
C GLN A 2 22.60 8.32 -18.13
N THR A 3 21.77 7.66 -18.93
CA THR A 3 20.38 7.39 -18.61
C THR A 3 20.38 6.38 -17.47
N VAL A 4 20.11 6.84 -16.25
CA VAL A 4 19.95 5.95 -15.10
C VAL A 4 18.61 5.23 -15.28
N GLU A 5 18.66 4.02 -15.82
CA GLU A 5 17.54 3.08 -15.74
C GLU A 5 17.29 2.83 -14.25
N ARG A 6 16.32 3.54 -13.67
CA ARG A 6 15.86 3.26 -12.32
C ARG A 6 15.19 1.90 -12.37
N GLU A 7 15.89 0.84 -11.96
CA GLU A 7 15.28 -0.45 -11.64
C GLU A 7 14.13 -0.18 -10.66
N THR A 8 12.89 -0.25 -11.14
CA THR A 8 11.71 -0.18 -10.29
C THR A 8 11.63 -1.48 -9.50
N LYS A 9 12.33 -1.51 -8.38
CA LYS A 9 12.32 -2.63 -7.45
C LYS A 9 10.89 -2.94 -7.05
N VAL A 10 10.46 -4.18 -7.28
CA VAL A 10 9.15 -4.66 -6.83
C VAL A 10 9.14 -4.68 -5.31
N ARG A 11 8.41 -3.74 -4.71
CA ARG A 11 8.22 -3.62 -3.25
C ARG A 11 6.86 -4.20 -2.89
N VAL A 12 6.82 -5.41 -2.33
CA VAL A 12 5.57 -6.10 -1.97
C VAL A 12 5.62 -6.57 -0.52
N VAL A 13 4.53 -6.35 0.21
CA VAL A 13 4.34 -6.90 1.56
C VAL A 13 3.13 -7.82 1.60
N ARG A 14 3.21 -8.86 2.46
CA ARG A 14 2.14 -9.84 2.64
C ARG A 14 1.35 -9.56 3.91
N GLY A 15 0.02 -9.44 3.76
CA GLY A 15 -0.94 -9.33 4.86
C GLY A 15 -1.04 -7.94 5.49
N ALA A 16 -2.20 -7.68 6.11
CA ALA A 16 -2.54 -6.39 6.70
C ALA A 16 -1.56 -5.97 7.80
N LYS A 17 -1.08 -6.92 8.62
CA LYS A 17 -0.06 -6.65 9.65
C LYS A 17 1.24 -6.07 9.11
N SER A 18 1.69 -6.55 7.95
CA SER A 18 2.94 -6.07 7.35
C SER A 18 2.75 -4.69 6.74
N LEU A 19 1.59 -4.45 6.11
CA LEU A 19 1.23 -3.13 5.61
C LEU A 19 1.09 -2.11 6.74
N SER A 20 0.39 -2.44 7.83
CA SER A 20 0.23 -1.58 9.01
C SER A 20 1.60 -1.13 9.57
N ARG A 21 2.55 -2.08 9.67
CA ARG A 21 3.93 -1.76 10.09
C ARG A 21 4.67 -0.86 9.10
N TYR A 22 4.50 -1.09 7.79
CA TYR A 22 5.08 -0.23 6.77
C TYR A 22 4.54 1.20 6.89
N LEU A 23 3.21 1.35 6.95
CA LEU A 23 2.55 2.65 7.05
C LEU A 23 3.04 3.43 8.28
N LEU A 24 3.15 2.77 9.43
CA LEU A 24 3.62 3.41 10.66
C LEU A 24 5.10 3.78 10.59
N ASN A 25 5.97 2.84 10.21
CA ASN A 25 7.42 2.99 10.38
C ASN A 25 8.09 3.77 9.25
N GLU A 26 7.57 3.67 8.02
CA GLU A 26 8.19 4.27 6.83
C GLU A 26 7.46 5.54 6.38
N ILE A 27 6.14 5.62 6.60
CA ILE A 27 5.29 6.74 6.15
C ILE A 27 4.84 7.62 7.32
N GLY A 28 4.83 7.11 8.55
CA GLY A 28 4.35 7.83 9.74
C GLY A 28 2.82 7.82 9.91
N ILE A 29 2.10 6.90 9.24
CA ILE A 29 0.65 6.79 9.30
C ILE A 29 0.26 5.60 10.18
N GLU A 30 -0.41 5.88 11.30
CA GLU A 30 -0.95 4.83 12.16
C GLU A 30 -2.26 4.28 11.56
N MET A 31 -2.21 3.03 11.07
CA MET A 31 -3.38 2.35 10.52
C MET A 31 -3.50 0.93 11.07
N SER A 32 -4.61 0.63 11.75
CA SER A 32 -4.87 -0.70 12.30
C SER A 32 -5.12 -1.76 11.21
N GLU A 33 -4.82 -3.03 11.50
CA GLU A 33 -5.16 -4.14 10.60
C GLU A 33 -6.68 -4.19 10.29
N ALA A 34 -7.52 -3.89 11.29
CA ALA A 34 -8.97 -3.83 11.12
C ALA A 34 -9.39 -2.75 10.11
N THR A 35 -8.75 -1.58 10.15
CA THR A 35 -8.97 -0.50 9.17
C THR A 35 -8.58 -0.96 7.77
N ILE A 36 -7.42 -1.60 7.63
CA ILE A 36 -6.95 -2.14 6.34
C ILE A 36 -7.96 -3.17 5.80
N TYR A 37 -8.44 -4.11 6.61
CA TYR A 37 -9.45 -5.08 6.18
C TYR A 37 -10.76 -4.43 5.76
N ARG A 38 -11.18 -3.35 6.45
CA ARG A 38 -12.36 -2.57 6.08
C ARG A 38 -12.18 -1.92 4.70
N LEU A 39 -11.04 -1.28 4.46
CA LEU A 39 -10.72 -0.65 3.16
C LEU A 39 -10.69 -1.69 2.03
N ILE A 40 -10.11 -2.87 2.27
CA ILE A 40 -10.13 -3.99 1.30
C ILE A 40 -11.57 -4.39 0.96
N LYS A 41 -12.44 -4.52 1.98
CA LYS A 41 -13.86 -4.86 1.76
C LYS A 41 -14.60 -3.78 0.98
N GLN A 42 -14.18 -2.52 1.12
CA GLN A 42 -14.73 -1.37 0.42
C GLN A 42 -14.08 -1.13 -0.96
N GLU A 43 -13.06 -1.92 -1.33
CA GLU A 43 -12.24 -1.70 -2.53
C GLU A 43 -11.56 -0.30 -2.57
N ASN A 44 -11.32 0.28 -1.39
CA ASN A 44 -10.75 1.62 -1.20
C ASN A 44 -9.26 1.60 -0.85
N ILE A 45 -8.55 0.51 -1.14
CA ILE A 45 -7.10 0.42 -0.98
C ILE A 45 -6.55 -0.51 -2.06
N PRO A 46 -5.39 -0.22 -2.66
CA PRO A 46 -4.76 -1.14 -3.62
C PRO A 46 -4.34 -2.46 -2.96
N PHE A 47 -4.86 -3.59 -3.43
CA PHE A 47 -4.43 -4.93 -2.98
C PHE A 47 -4.52 -5.95 -4.10
N ASN A 48 -3.76 -7.04 -3.96
CA ASN A 48 -3.85 -8.24 -4.79
C ASN A 48 -4.20 -9.45 -3.93
N ARG A 49 -5.10 -10.30 -4.44
CA ARG A 49 -5.50 -11.58 -3.80
C ARG A 49 -5.28 -12.75 -4.76
N PRO A 50 -4.05 -13.28 -4.86
CA PRO A 50 -3.75 -14.37 -5.80
C PRO A 50 -4.43 -15.69 -5.42
N SER A 51 -4.77 -15.89 -4.14
CA SER A 51 -5.49 -17.05 -3.65
C SER A 51 -6.23 -16.74 -2.34
N ALA A 52 -7.12 -17.64 -1.91
CA ALA A 52 -7.84 -17.51 -0.66
C ALA A 52 -6.85 -17.39 0.53
N GLY A 53 -7.05 -16.37 1.38
CA GLY A 53 -6.20 -16.12 2.54
C GLY A 53 -4.86 -15.43 2.26
N ILE A 54 -4.52 -15.13 1.00
CA ILE A 54 -3.30 -14.38 0.65
C ILE A 54 -3.67 -12.96 0.22
N LEU A 55 -3.13 -11.98 0.95
CA LEU A 55 -3.19 -10.56 0.59
C LEU A 55 -1.78 -10.05 0.33
N LEU A 56 -1.60 -9.42 -0.83
CA LEU A 56 -0.36 -8.77 -1.23
C LEU A 56 -0.63 -7.28 -1.48
N PHE A 57 0.29 -6.44 -1.03
CA PHE A 57 0.23 -5.00 -1.24
C PHE A 57 1.50 -4.55 -1.96
N ASN A 58 1.33 -3.97 -3.14
CA ASN A 58 2.43 -3.30 -3.84
C ASN A 58 2.63 -1.93 -3.19
N LEU A 59 3.77 -1.73 -2.54
CA LEU A 59 4.06 -0.51 -1.80
C LEU A 59 4.13 0.71 -2.71
N ASN A 60 4.50 0.57 -3.99
CA ASN A 60 4.46 1.71 -4.93
C ASN A 60 3.01 2.16 -5.16
N ALA A 61 2.08 1.21 -5.33
CA ALA A 61 0.67 1.53 -5.49
C ALA A 61 0.05 2.09 -4.20
N ILE A 62 0.50 1.62 -3.03
CA ILE A 62 0.10 2.19 -1.74
C ILE A 62 0.58 3.63 -1.61
N ASP A 63 1.85 3.90 -1.92
CA ASP A 63 2.41 5.26 -1.85
C ASP A 63 1.66 6.19 -2.81
N GLU A 64 1.37 5.76 -4.04
CA GLU A 64 0.54 6.51 -5.00
C GLU A 64 -0.87 6.75 -4.48
N TRP A 65 -1.53 5.73 -3.91
CA TRP A 65 -2.88 5.87 -3.33
C TRP A 65 -2.93 6.89 -2.21
N LEU A 66 -1.93 6.91 -1.31
CA LEU A 66 -1.83 7.88 -0.23
C LEU A 66 -1.70 9.32 -0.74
N LEU A 67 -0.97 9.52 -1.85
CA LEU A 67 -0.85 10.84 -2.47
C LEU A 67 -2.15 11.34 -3.10
N HIS A 68 -3.06 10.45 -3.49
CA HIS A 68 -4.32 10.82 -4.14
C HIS A 68 -5.45 11.14 -3.14
N GLU A 69 -5.43 10.63 -1.91
CA GLU A 69 -6.45 10.99 -0.90
C GLU A 69 -6.25 12.39 -0.30
N ASP A 70 -5.04 12.97 -0.38
CA ASP A 70 -4.75 14.33 0.14
C ASP A 70 -5.27 15.49 -0.74
N TYR A 71 -5.78 15.22 -1.96
CA TYR A 71 -6.29 16.26 -2.88
C TYR A 71 -7.82 16.22 -3.07
N GLY A 72 -8.55 15.66 -2.12
CA GLY A 72 -10.02 15.71 -2.06
C GLY A 72 -10.60 16.96 -1.39
N SER A 73 -9.81 18.02 -1.20
CA SER A 73 -10.27 19.32 -0.71
C SER A 73 -9.94 20.41 -1.73
N ILE A 74 -10.83 20.59 -2.71
CA ILE A 74 -10.97 21.81 -3.50
C ILE A 74 -12.41 22.29 -3.38
#